data_AF-A0A359G0S9-F1
#
_entry.id   AF-A0A359G0S9-F1
#
_cell.length_a   1.000
_cell.length_b   1.000
_cell.length_c   1.000
_cell.angle_alpha   90.00
_cell.angle_beta   90.00
_cell.angle_gamma   90.00
#
_symmetry.space_group_name_H-M   'P 1'
#
loop_
_entity.id
_entity.type
_entity.pdbx_description
1 polymer ?
#
loop_
_entity_poly.entity_id
_entity_poly.type
_entity_poly.pdbx_seq_one_letter_code
_entity_poly.pdbx_strand_id
1 'polypeptide(L)'
;GAVWSDAASMPEFANTIFADNSSSSTGGAVHALGTAAFYNCLWYNNNATYYGGGLFATKARVQNSIAWGNSASGSSNIHGASVDFSIVEGGYPGAGNLNSAPSFADAANGDFRLLKGSPAVNMGNNDYVPEWLIIDFKASDRIVASIVDMGPMEGYLDVDLEAPIA
;
A
#
# COMPACT_ATOMS: atom_id res chain seq x y z
N GLY A 1 10.28 -12.99 2.20
CA GLY A 1 10.03 -11.79 1.39
C GLY A 1 11.25 -10.92 1.27
N ALA A 2 11.05 -9.70 0.74
CA ALA A 2 12.06 -8.66 0.54
C ALA A 2 12.68 -8.12 1.83
N VAL A 3 11.88 -7.98 2.91
CA VAL A 3 12.32 -7.32 4.14
C VAL A 3 12.14 -8.23 5.35
N TRP A 4 13.19 -8.34 6.16
CA TRP A 4 13.15 -8.91 7.49
C TRP A 4 13.75 -7.92 8.48
N SER A 5 13.05 -7.65 9.58
CA SER A 5 13.54 -6.80 10.67
C SER A 5 13.23 -7.41 12.04
N ASP A 6 14.18 -7.28 12.96
CA ASP A 6 14.13 -7.86 14.30
C ASP A 6 13.39 -6.96 15.31
N ALA A 7 13.30 -7.39 16.56
CA ALA A 7 12.61 -6.66 17.62
C ALA A 7 13.28 -5.33 18.05
N ALA A 8 14.55 -5.11 17.68
CA ALA A 8 15.27 -3.86 17.96
C ALA A 8 15.16 -2.86 16.80
N SER A 9 14.71 -3.31 15.63
CA SER A 9 14.62 -2.51 14.41
C SER A 9 13.47 -1.50 14.46
N MET A 10 13.72 -0.31 13.91
CA MET A 10 12.70 0.75 13.76
C MET A 10 12.70 1.35 12.34
N PRO A 11 12.41 0.56 11.30
CA PRO A 11 12.46 1.04 9.92
C PRO A 11 11.19 1.85 9.57
N GLU A 12 11.38 2.92 8.81
CA GLU A 12 10.29 3.65 8.16
C GLU A 12 10.38 3.45 6.64
N PHE A 13 9.24 3.17 6.01
CA PHE A 13 9.10 3.01 4.57
C PHE A 13 8.07 4.01 4.06
N ALA A 14 8.40 4.68 2.97
CA ALA A 14 7.43 5.47 2.21
C ALA A 14 7.54 5.18 0.72
N ASN A 15 6.45 5.37 -0.02
CA ASN A 15 6.38 5.18 -1.48
C ASN A 15 6.83 3.79 -1.96
N THR A 16 6.92 2.81 -1.06
CA THR A 16 7.59 1.54 -1.36
C THR A 16 6.58 0.55 -1.91
N ILE A 17 6.92 -0.04 -3.06
CA ILE A 17 6.16 -1.11 -3.71
C ILE A 17 6.84 -2.44 -3.37
N PHE A 18 6.15 -3.27 -2.62
CA PHE A 18 6.50 -4.66 -2.35
C PHE A 18 5.62 -5.53 -3.25
N ALA A 19 6.16 -6.01 -4.37
CA ALA A 19 5.44 -6.82 -5.34
C ALA A 19 6.08 -8.20 -5.54
N ASP A 20 5.25 -9.22 -5.77
CA ASP A 20 5.64 -10.57 -6.23
C ASP A 20 6.63 -11.33 -5.33
N ASN A 21 6.68 -10.99 -4.03
CA ASN A 21 7.55 -11.65 -3.06
C ASN A 21 6.92 -12.92 -2.48
N SER A 22 7.76 -13.86 -2.05
CA SER A 22 7.30 -15.04 -1.33
C SER A 22 8.05 -15.33 -0.02
N SER A 23 7.38 -16.05 0.87
CA SER A 23 7.91 -16.58 2.12
C SER A 23 7.32 -17.97 2.39
N SER A 24 8.15 -18.94 2.78
CA SER A 24 7.71 -20.27 3.23
C SER A 24 7.20 -20.29 4.68
N SER A 25 7.06 -19.11 5.30
CA SER A 25 6.55 -18.95 6.67
C SER A 25 5.57 -17.77 6.73
N THR A 26 5.90 -16.71 7.45
CA THR A 26 5.15 -15.45 7.53
C THR A 26 5.84 -14.33 6.75
N GLY A 27 5.14 -13.23 6.48
CA GLY A 27 5.72 -12.03 5.85
C GLY A 27 6.17 -12.29 4.42
N GLY A 28 5.21 -12.53 3.52
CA GLY A 28 5.48 -12.88 2.12
C GLY A 28 6.33 -11.83 1.43
N ALA A 29 6.01 -10.54 1.64
CA ALA A 29 6.89 -9.41 1.34
C ALA A 29 7.69 -8.94 2.56
N VAL A 30 7.03 -8.56 3.66
CA VAL A 30 7.67 -7.92 4.81
C VAL A 30 7.41 -8.70 6.11
N HIS A 31 8.48 -8.94 6.87
CA HIS A 31 8.44 -9.52 8.21
C HIS A 31 9.07 -8.56 9.22
N ALA A 32 8.26 -7.94 10.09
CA ALA A 32 8.67 -6.86 10.99
C ALA A 32 8.37 -7.16 12.47
N LEU A 33 9.40 -7.54 13.23
CA LEU A 33 9.26 -7.83 14.67
C LEU A 33 9.46 -6.60 15.58
N GLY A 34 10.00 -5.51 15.03
CA GLY A 34 10.25 -4.24 15.73
C GLY A 34 9.12 -3.22 15.55
N THR A 35 9.42 -1.94 15.78
CA THR A 35 8.44 -0.86 15.58
C THR A 35 8.58 -0.27 14.18
N ALA A 36 7.79 -0.76 13.21
CA ALA A 36 7.89 -0.32 11.81
C ALA A 36 6.80 0.70 11.42
N ALA A 37 7.14 1.58 10.47
CA ALA A 37 6.20 2.54 9.89
C ALA A 37 6.11 2.40 8.36
N PHE A 38 4.91 2.45 7.82
CA PHE A 38 4.65 2.41 6.38
C PHE A 38 3.67 3.51 5.98
N TYR A 39 4.09 4.34 5.03
CA TYR A 39 3.36 5.49 4.52
C TYR A 39 3.22 5.37 3.01
N ASN A 40 2.00 5.45 2.47
CA ASN A 40 1.82 5.44 1.02
C ASN A 40 2.54 4.25 0.34
N CYS A 41 2.43 3.07 0.94
CA CYS A 41 3.04 1.83 0.46
C CYS A 41 2.06 0.98 -0.35
N LEU A 42 2.59 0.06 -1.15
CA LEU A 42 1.83 -0.97 -1.85
C LEU A 42 2.39 -2.35 -1.51
N TRP A 43 1.53 -3.27 -1.09
CA TRP A 43 1.79 -4.72 -1.14
C TRP A 43 0.92 -5.36 -2.21
N TYR A 44 1.53 -5.87 -3.26
CA TYR A 44 0.83 -6.51 -4.38
C TYR A 44 1.32 -7.95 -4.63
N ASN A 45 0.39 -8.89 -4.80
CA ASN A 45 0.68 -10.27 -5.24
C ASN A 45 1.78 -11.01 -4.43
N ASN A 46 1.93 -10.70 -3.13
CA ASN A 46 2.92 -11.36 -2.28
C ASN A 46 2.30 -12.57 -1.55
N ASN A 47 3.06 -13.65 -1.40
CA ASN A 47 2.59 -14.92 -0.84
C ASN A 47 3.36 -15.37 0.41
N ALA A 48 2.64 -15.72 1.48
CA ALA A 48 3.19 -16.38 2.68
C ALA A 48 2.51 -17.73 2.90
N THR A 49 3.19 -18.69 3.52
CA THR A 49 2.56 -19.97 3.90
C THR A 49 1.55 -19.81 5.03
N TYR A 50 1.89 -19.05 6.08
CA TYR A 50 1.09 -18.94 7.30
C TYR A 50 0.33 -17.62 7.41
N TYR A 51 1.02 -16.50 7.63
CA TYR A 51 0.39 -15.21 7.92
C TYR A 51 1.07 -14.03 7.21
N GLY A 52 0.25 -13.06 6.77
CA GLY A 52 0.73 -11.81 6.20
C GLY A 52 1.48 -12.00 4.89
N GLY A 53 0.75 -12.30 3.81
CA GLY A 53 1.30 -12.36 2.45
C GLY A 53 1.98 -11.05 2.08
N GLY A 54 1.32 -9.91 2.30
CA GLY A 54 1.96 -8.60 2.22
C GLY A 54 2.89 -8.33 3.40
N LEU A 55 2.30 -8.18 4.59
CA LEU A 55 3.00 -7.79 5.82
C LEU A 55 2.63 -8.72 6.99
N PHE A 56 3.66 -9.31 7.63
CA PHE A 56 3.56 -9.83 8.98
C PHE A 56 4.32 -8.90 9.92
N ALA A 57 3.63 -8.39 10.95
CA ALA A 57 4.21 -7.54 11.96
C ALA A 57 3.77 -7.95 13.38
N THR A 58 4.50 -7.45 14.38
CA THR A 58 4.09 -7.45 15.79
C THR A 58 3.71 -6.05 16.29
N LYS A 59 4.30 -5.00 15.69
CA LYS A 59 4.06 -3.60 16.03
C LYS A 59 4.38 -2.68 14.84
N ALA A 60 3.55 -2.72 13.80
CA ALA A 60 3.64 -1.80 12.68
C ALA A 60 2.47 -0.81 12.61
N ARG A 61 2.73 0.41 12.11
CA ARG A 61 1.69 1.33 11.61
C ARG A 61 1.70 1.32 10.08
N VAL A 62 0.53 1.23 9.46
CA VAL A 62 0.34 1.30 8.00
C VAL A 62 -0.71 2.37 7.71
N GLN A 63 -0.33 3.40 6.97
CA GLN A 63 -1.17 4.57 6.74
C GLN A 63 -1.16 4.94 5.25
N ASN A 64 -2.30 5.43 4.74
CA ASN A 64 -2.47 5.87 3.35
C ASN A 64 -2.01 4.83 2.31
N SER A 65 -2.14 3.52 2.60
CA SER A 65 -1.47 2.46 1.84
C SER A 65 -2.46 1.52 1.14
N ILE A 66 -1.94 0.61 0.31
CA ILE A 66 -2.74 -0.42 -0.37
C ILE A 66 -2.12 -1.80 -0.12
N ALA A 67 -2.95 -2.78 0.24
CA ALA A 67 -2.60 -4.20 0.23
C ALA A 67 -3.65 -4.99 -0.56
N TRP A 68 -3.25 -5.53 -1.72
CA TRP A 68 -4.16 -6.16 -2.68
C TRP A 68 -3.55 -7.38 -3.38
N GLY A 69 -4.33 -8.44 -3.58
CA GLY A 69 -3.92 -9.65 -4.28
C GLY A 69 -2.90 -10.52 -3.52
N ASN A 70 -2.62 -10.22 -2.25
CA ASN A 70 -1.67 -11.00 -1.44
C ASN A 70 -2.34 -12.26 -0.88
N SER A 71 -1.57 -13.33 -0.67
CA SER A 71 -2.08 -14.65 -0.24
C SER A 71 -1.36 -15.19 1.00
N ALA A 72 -2.12 -15.75 1.94
CA ALA A 72 -1.64 -16.59 3.04
C ALA A 72 -2.74 -17.51 3.56
N SER A 73 -2.42 -18.55 4.33
CA SER A 73 -3.45 -19.43 4.92
C SER A 73 -4.27 -18.75 6.04
N GLY A 74 -3.73 -17.71 6.67
CA GLY A 74 -4.48 -16.77 7.50
C GLY A 74 -4.00 -15.34 7.30
N SER A 75 -4.90 -14.35 7.38
CA SER A 75 -4.55 -12.91 7.23
C SER A 75 -3.73 -12.62 5.96
N SER A 76 -4.32 -12.86 4.78
CA SER A 76 -3.63 -12.84 3.48
C SER A 76 -2.87 -11.54 3.18
N ASN A 77 -3.43 -10.39 3.54
CA ASN A 77 -2.80 -9.09 3.28
C ASN A 77 -1.86 -8.65 4.41
N ILE A 78 -2.41 -8.28 5.56
CA ILE A 78 -1.67 -7.72 6.69
C ILE A 78 -1.99 -8.52 7.97
N HIS A 79 -0.99 -8.74 8.82
CA HIS A 79 -1.15 -9.36 10.13
C HIS A 79 -0.37 -8.57 11.20
N GLY A 80 -1.00 -8.30 12.35
CA GLY A 80 -0.36 -7.70 13.53
C GLY A 80 0.11 -6.23 13.38
N ALA A 81 -0.64 -5.42 12.64
CA ALA A 81 -0.38 -3.98 12.46
C ALA A 81 -1.62 -3.16 12.81
N SER A 82 -1.45 -1.88 13.19
CA SER A 82 -2.51 -0.88 13.09
C SER A 82 -2.53 -0.33 11.66
N VAL A 83 -3.69 -0.38 11.01
CA VAL A 83 -3.86 0.04 9.61
C VAL A 83 -4.98 1.07 9.57
N ASP A 84 -4.72 2.26 9.03
CA ASP A 84 -5.71 3.33 8.91
C ASP A 84 -5.61 4.02 7.54
N PHE A 85 -6.74 4.56 7.05
CA PHE A 85 -6.90 5.21 5.74
C PHE A 85 -6.22 4.44 4.60
N SER A 86 -6.42 3.12 4.55
CA SER A 86 -5.76 2.24 3.59
C SER A 86 -6.77 1.31 2.90
N ILE A 87 -6.49 0.92 1.65
CA ILE A 87 -7.22 -0.15 0.98
C ILE A 87 -6.60 -1.48 1.40
N VAL A 88 -7.43 -2.39 1.93
CA VAL A 88 -7.01 -3.77 2.21
C VAL A 88 -8.04 -4.74 1.65
N GLU A 89 -7.62 -5.61 0.73
CA GLU A 89 -8.49 -6.66 0.18
C GLU A 89 -8.96 -7.62 1.27
N GLY A 90 -10.28 -7.85 1.32
CA GLY A 90 -10.95 -8.57 2.41
C GLY A 90 -11.28 -7.70 3.63
N GLY A 91 -10.79 -6.45 3.66
CA GLY A 91 -10.99 -5.48 4.74
C GLY A 91 -10.00 -5.62 5.89
N TYR A 92 -9.85 -4.54 6.66
CA TYR A 92 -9.03 -4.52 7.87
C TYR A 92 -9.59 -3.52 8.91
N PRO A 93 -9.64 -3.87 10.21
CA PRO A 93 -10.10 -2.94 11.25
C PRO A 93 -9.23 -1.69 11.35
N GLY A 94 -9.85 -0.52 11.31
CA GLY A 94 -9.17 0.78 11.42
C GLY A 94 -10.06 1.92 10.92
N ALA A 95 -9.64 3.17 11.17
CA ALA A 95 -10.35 4.35 10.69
C ALA A 95 -10.10 4.55 9.19
N GLY A 96 -11.14 4.88 8.41
CA GLY A 96 -11.00 5.22 6.99
C GLY A 96 -10.56 4.08 6.06
N ASN A 97 -10.40 2.84 6.54
CA ASN A 97 -10.01 1.72 5.69
C ASN A 97 -11.11 1.33 4.71
N LEU A 98 -10.71 0.95 3.50
CA LEU A 98 -11.59 0.56 2.40
C LEU A 98 -11.33 -0.89 1.97
N ASN A 99 -12.40 -1.59 1.57
CA ASN A 99 -12.33 -2.92 0.95
C ASN A 99 -12.95 -2.84 -0.45
N SER A 100 -12.25 -2.18 -1.36
CA SER A 100 -12.67 -1.97 -2.75
C SER A 100 -11.44 -1.95 -3.63
N ALA A 101 -11.54 -2.51 -4.83
CA ALA A 101 -10.39 -2.68 -5.72
C ALA A 101 -9.75 -1.32 -6.05
N PRO A 102 -8.42 -1.14 -5.94
CA PRO A 102 -7.74 0.12 -6.24
C PRO A 102 -7.85 0.61 -7.68
N SER A 103 -8.38 -0.20 -8.60
CA SER A 103 -8.48 0.12 -10.03
C SER A 103 -7.15 0.61 -10.63
N PHE A 104 -6.11 -0.22 -10.53
CA PHE A 104 -4.81 0.03 -11.17
C PHE A 104 -4.92 -0.07 -12.70
N ALA A 105 -4.06 0.67 -13.41
CA ALA A 105 -4.02 0.69 -14.86
C ALA A 105 -3.61 -0.66 -15.48
N ASP A 106 -2.50 -1.25 -15.03
CA ASP A 106 -2.06 -2.59 -15.43
C ASP A 106 -1.14 -3.22 -14.37
N ALA A 107 -1.73 -3.59 -13.24
CA ALA A 107 -1.00 -4.17 -12.11
C ALA A 107 -0.30 -5.50 -12.43
N ALA A 108 -0.78 -6.25 -13.44
CA ALA A 108 -0.15 -7.49 -13.87
C ALA A 108 1.21 -7.26 -14.56
N ASN A 109 1.40 -6.08 -15.17
CA ASN A 109 2.66 -5.64 -15.77
C ASN A 109 3.38 -4.56 -14.92
N GLY A 110 3.00 -4.40 -13.65
CA GLY A 110 3.64 -3.47 -12.70
C GLY A 110 3.21 -2.00 -12.83
N ASP A 111 2.19 -1.69 -13.62
CA ASP A 111 1.65 -0.33 -13.72
C ASP A 111 0.58 -0.09 -12.65
N PHE A 112 1.06 0.32 -11.48
CA PHE A 112 0.25 0.63 -10.30
C PHE A 112 -0.29 2.08 -10.28
N ARG A 113 -0.31 2.78 -11.43
CA ARG A 113 -1.05 4.05 -11.54
C ARG A 113 -2.54 3.80 -11.32
N LEU A 114 -3.19 4.66 -10.54
CA LEU A 114 -4.64 4.59 -10.32
C LEU A 114 -5.38 5.01 -11.59
N LEU A 115 -6.51 4.38 -11.89
CA LEU A 115 -7.44 4.83 -12.93
C LEU A 115 -8.41 5.87 -12.38
N LYS A 116 -8.96 6.70 -13.27
CA LYS A 116 -10.04 7.65 -12.96
C LYS A 116 -11.21 6.95 -12.27
N GLY A 117 -11.67 7.51 -11.15
CA GLY A 117 -12.73 6.90 -10.33
C GLY A 117 -12.26 5.76 -9.41
N SER A 118 -10.95 5.52 -9.29
CA SER A 118 -10.39 4.63 -8.27
C SER A 118 -10.80 5.07 -6.85
N PRO A 119 -11.14 4.13 -5.95
CA PRO A 119 -11.47 4.43 -4.55
C PRO A 119 -10.25 4.84 -3.70
N ALA A 120 -9.03 4.85 -4.28
CA ALA A 120 -7.83 5.35 -3.61
C ALA A 120 -7.65 6.87 -3.76
N VAL A 121 -8.24 7.48 -4.80
CA VAL A 121 -8.00 8.87 -5.20
C VAL A 121 -8.69 9.84 -4.23
N ASN A 122 -7.91 10.73 -3.62
CA ASN A 122 -8.33 11.73 -2.62
C ASN A 122 -9.04 11.13 -1.39
N MET A 123 -8.68 9.90 -1.00
CA MET A 123 -9.32 9.17 0.12
C MET A 123 -8.39 8.91 1.31
N GLY A 124 -7.11 9.28 1.25
CA GLY A 124 -6.18 9.17 2.36
C GLY A 124 -6.36 10.26 3.42
N ASN A 125 -5.42 10.34 4.36
CA ASN A 125 -5.38 11.36 5.41
C ASN A 125 -4.04 12.12 5.41
N ASN A 126 -4.11 13.44 5.21
CA ASN A 126 -2.96 14.33 5.17
C ASN A 126 -2.20 14.38 6.51
N ASP A 127 -2.88 14.23 7.65
CA ASP A 127 -2.25 14.25 8.99
C ASP A 127 -1.31 13.03 9.20
N TYR A 128 -1.42 12.01 8.34
CA TYR A 128 -0.57 10.83 8.35
C TYR A 128 0.55 10.86 7.30
N VAL A 129 0.68 11.96 6.53
CA VAL A 129 1.82 12.20 5.63
C VAL A 129 2.94 12.87 6.45
N PRO A 130 4.13 12.24 6.59
CA PRO A 130 5.26 12.89 7.26
C PRO A 130 5.73 14.15 6.52
N GLU A 131 6.18 15.18 7.23
CA GLU A 131 6.67 16.45 6.64
C GLU A 131 7.79 16.25 5.59
N TRP A 132 8.57 15.17 5.70
CA TRP A 132 9.63 14.83 4.75
C TRP A 132 9.14 14.13 3.48
N LEU A 133 7.90 13.63 3.46
CA LEU A 133 7.32 12.89 2.33
C LEU A 133 6.67 13.84 1.31
N ILE A 134 7.47 14.74 0.75
CA ILE A 134 6.99 15.81 -0.14
C ILE A 134 6.65 15.35 -1.56
N ILE A 135 7.12 14.17 -2.00
CA ILE A 135 6.89 13.63 -3.35
C ILE A 135 6.39 12.18 -3.36
N ASP A 136 5.74 11.79 -4.46
CA ASP A 136 5.27 10.43 -4.75
C ASP A 136 6.33 9.55 -5.43
N PHE A 137 6.00 8.28 -5.70
CA PHE A 137 6.91 7.32 -6.36
C PHE A 137 7.30 7.74 -7.80
N LYS A 138 6.53 8.60 -8.46
CA LYS A 138 6.83 9.16 -9.79
C LYS A 138 7.52 10.54 -9.72
N ALA A 139 7.88 11.01 -8.53
CA ALA A 139 8.40 12.35 -8.24
C ALA A 139 7.42 13.53 -8.53
N SER A 140 6.11 13.26 -8.47
CA SER A 140 5.04 14.28 -8.36
C SER A 140 4.98 14.80 -6.92
N ASP A 141 4.42 15.99 -6.66
CA ASP A 141 4.11 16.43 -5.28
C ASP A 141 3.17 15.41 -4.59
N ARG A 142 3.32 15.16 -3.28
CA ARG A 142 2.53 14.18 -2.52
C ARG A 142 1.11 14.64 -2.15
N ILE A 143 0.70 15.88 -2.42
CA ILE A 143 -0.70 16.30 -2.24
C ILE A 143 -1.10 17.18 -3.42
N VAL A 144 -1.64 16.57 -4.47
CA VAL A 144 -1.92 17.27 -5.75
C VAL A 144 -3.34 17.86 -5.79
N ALA A 145 -4.29 17.29 -5.05
CA ALA A 145 -5.72 17.64 -5.11
C ALA A 145 -6.36 17.94 -3.73
N SER A 146 -5.56 18.45 -2.79
CA SER A 146 -5.92 18.79 -1.40
C SER A 146 -6.06 17.62 -0.42
N ILE A 147 -6.27 16.39 -0.89
CA ILE A 147 -6.21 15.18 -0.08
C ILE A 147 -5.21 14.21 -0.74
N VAL A 148 -4.39 13.56 0.07
CA VAL A 148 -3.44 12.52 -0.38
C VAL A 148 -4.16 11.29 -0.92
N ASP A 149 -3.64 10.69 -1.99
CA ASP A 149 -4.14 9.42 -2.51
C ASP A 149 -3.68 8.26 -1.61
N MET A 150 -4.45 7.16 -1.57
CA MET A 150 -3.97 5.91 -0.97
C MET A 150 -2.99 5.22 -1.93
N GLY A 151 -1.84 4.80 -1.41
CA GLY A 151 -0.80 4.09 -2.16
C GLY A 151 0.37 4.99 -2.60
N PRO A 152 1.30 4.44 -3.39
CA PRO A 152 2.61 5.03 -3.65
C PRO A 152 2.62 6.17 -4.65
N MET A 153 1.55 6.35 -5.43
CA MET A 153 1.46 7.35 -6.51
C MET A 153 0.27 8.28 -6.28
N GLU A 154 0.45 9.55 -6.63
CA GLU A 154 -0.63 10.55 -6.68
C GLU A 154 -1.23 10.67 -8.08
N GLY A 155 -2.49 11.09 -8.12
CA GLY A 155 -3.26 11.31 -9.34
C GLY A 155 -3.70 10.01 -10.03
N TYR A 156 -4.54 10.19 -11.04
CA TYR A 156 -5.09 9.10 -11.83
C TYR A 156 -4.77 9.23 -13.32
N LEU A 157 -4.79 8.10 -14.02
CA LEU A 157 -4.81 8.02 -15.46
C LEU A 157 -6.27 8.11 -15.95
N ASP A 158 -6.56 9.14 -16.74
CA ASP A 158 -7.83 9.26 -17.46
C ASP A 158 -7.66 8.64 -18.85
N VAL A 159 -8.12 7.40 -19.00
CA VAL A 159 -8.03 6.65 -20.27
C VAL A 159 -9.14 7.02 -21.25
N ASP A 160 -10.14 7.78 -20.81
CA ASP A 160 -11.28 8.24 -21.62
C ASP A 160 -10.99 9.59 -22.31
N LEU A 161 -9.79 10.15 -22.12
CA LEU A 161 -9.33 11.35 -22.84
C LEU A 161 -9.00 11.01 -24.31
N GLU A 162 -10.04 10.93 -25.14
CA GLU A 162 -9.83 11.12 -26.57
C GLU A 162 -9.28 12.53 -26.82
N ALA A 163 -8.21 12.62 -27.61
CA ALA A 163 -7.69 13.90 -28.05
C ALA A 163 -8.79 14.66 -28.83
N PRO A 164 -8.92 15.98 -28.67
CA PRO A 164 -9.93 16.74 -29.41
C PRO A 164 -9.75 16.51 -30.91
N ILE A 165 -10.82 16.05 -31.57
CA ILE A 165 -10.87 15.87 -33.02
C ILE A 165 -10.61 17.24 -33.65
N ALA A 166 -9.54 17.31 -34.46
CA ALA A 166 -9.08 18.52 -35.13
C ALA A 166 -9.94 18.91 -36.33
#